data_AF-A0A517TXZ9-F1
#
_entry.id   AF-A0A517TXZ9-F1
#
_cell.length_a   1.000
_cell.length_b   1.000
_cell.length_c   1.000
_cell.angle_alpha   90.00
_cell.angle_beta   90.00
_cell.angle_gamma   90.00
#
_symmetry.space_group_name_H-M   'P 1'
#
loop_
_entity.id
_entity.type
_entity.pdbx_description
1 polymer ?
#
loop_
_entity_poly.entity_id
_entity_poly.type
_entity_poly.pdbx_seq_one_letter_code
_entity_poly.pdbx_strand_id
1 'polypeptide(L)'
;MSKKLAIGALLHAPMVRLSLVAGRSLSWIAFFFVWIGWTAAVDADAIERIRPENLRAVHEAIESLKSQRRSVSLSSGYDDVRSLLHVHSALSHDSRGTIEEILAGAKDAGVRVIMFSEHPSNNYNYFLDGHRGFEQGVLLIPGAETGGFLAYPRRSVQDQKTDAPQAFADLVRSTGGLVFVSHLEERMDWEITNVTGAEIYNTHADFKNEDRFLAVLRSPLSMISLASSVKQYPQEVFGALLDYPADYLKRYDQLCIKARHTGVSANDAHHNQAYQAKILEDGQVQLEDALGEVIARLDPEKIAPIKLLTAGRKPGDLIFELDLDPYVRSFRHVSTHLLLTEVSEAQVWQALGAGRAYVAFDWIADPTGFVYRADRDADSWPVGSEVPFAEGLHLRAEAPLECRVKLVRDGQVVLDQIGTGFDFLVDTPGVYRVEVWLKLAGEDRPWILTNPIYVRRRE
;
A
#
# COMPACT_ATOMS: atom_id res chain seq x y z
N MET A 1 -19.47 -13.95 -32.85
CA MET A 1 -19.30 -15.41 -33.02
C MET A 1 -19.24 -16.04 -31.63
N SER A 2 -20.24 -16.84 -31.30
CA SER A 2 -20.38 -17.56 -30.03
C SER A 2 -19.54 -18.82 -30.03
N LYS A 3 -18.79 -19.10 -28.95
CA LYS A 3 -18.40 -20.46 -28.58
C LYS A 3 -18.38 -20.64 -27.06
N LYS A 4 -19.35 -21.46 -26.60
CA LYS A 4 -19.36 -22.20 -25.34
C LYS A 4 -18.26 -23.28 -25.36
N LEU A 5 -17.59 -23.50 -24.23
CA LEU A 5 -17.01 -24.80 -23.83
C LEU A 5 -17.26 -24.92 -22.31
N ALA A 6 -18.18 -25.78 -21.85
CA ALA A 6 -18.10 -27.25 -21.72
C ALA A 6 -17.26 -27.67 -20.50
N ILE A 7 -17.96 -27.81 -19.37
CA ILE A 7 -17.54 -28.45 -18.13
C ILE A 7 -17.65 -29.97 -18.34
N GLY A 8 -16.56 -30.70 -18.07
CA GLY A 8 -16.52 -32.16 -18.11
C GLY A 8 -15.56 -32.68 -17.05
N ALA A 9 -16.11 -33.37 -16.05
CA ALA A 9 -15.43 -33.98 -14.92
C ALA A 9 -14.42 -35.06 -15.33
N LEU A 10 -13.37 -35.28 -14.51
CA LEU A 10 -12.83 -36.61 -14.27
C LEU A 10 -12.20 -36.71 -12.88
N LEU A 11 -12.85 -37.50 -12.02
CA LEU A 11 -12.30 -38.15 -10.84
C LEU A 11 -11.19 -39.14 -11.26
N HIS A 12 -10.12 -39.26 -10.47
CA HIS A 12 -9.48 -40.52 -10.01
C HIS A 12 -8.10 -40.19 -9.40
N ALA A 13 -8.01 -40.22 -8.06
CA ALA A 13 -6.73 -40.30 -7.35
C ALA A 13 -6.68 -41.65 -6.61
N PRO A 14 -5.62 -42.46 -6.74
CA PRO A 14 -5.55 -43.75 -6.06
C PRO A 14 -5.17 -43.61 -4.59
N MET A 15 -5.91 -44.32 -3.74
CA MET A 15 -5.58 -44.57 -2.33
C MET A 15 -4.24 -45.33 -2.22
N VAL A 16 -3.27 -44.76 -1.52
CA VAL A 16 -2.10 -45.49 -1.04
C VAL A 16 -2.44 -46.10 0.33
N ARG A 17 -2.50 -47.45 0.38
CA ARG A 17 -2.53 -48.22 1.62
C ARG A 17 -1.13 -48.23 2.23
N LEU A 18 -0.94 -47.66 3.43
CA LEU A 18 0.21 -47.98 4.27
C LEU A 18 -0.10 -49.21 5.15
N SER A 19 0.65 -50.28 4.92
CA SER A 19 0.75 -51.44 5.79
C SER A 19 1.69 -51.15 6.96
N LEU A 20 1.17 -51.28 8.19
CA LEU A 20 1.95 -51.29 9.42
C LEU A 20 2.69 -52.62 9.57
N VAL A 21 4.03 -52.57 9.62
CA VAL A 21 4.86 -53.66 10.16
C VAL A 21 5.65 -53.08 11.33
N ALA A 22 5.45 -53.68 12.51
CA ALA A 22 6.08 -53.31 13.76
C ALA A 22 7.52 -53.84 13.84
N GLY A 23 8.44 -53.06 14.42
CA GLY A 23 9.77 -53.57 14.79
C GLY A 23 10.77 -52.54 15.32
N ARG A 24 10.87 -52.49 16.65
CA ARG A 24 12.08 -52.22 17.48
C ARG A 24 12.63 -50.78 17.65
N SER A 25 12.30 -50.24 18.84
CA SER A 25 13.14 -49.61 19.87
C SER A 25 14.34 -48.72 19.47
N LEU A 26 14.30 -47.45 19.87
CA LEU A 26 15.42 -46.77 20.55
C LEU A 26 14.96 -45.50 21.29
N SER A 27 15.20 -45.52 22.61
CA SER A 27 15.52 -44.44 23.56
C SER A 27 15.02 -43.00 23.32
N TRP A 28 14.31 -42.54 24.36
CA TRP A 28 13.79 -41.20 24.61
C TRP A 28 14.87 -40.13 24.77
N ILE A 29 14.75 -39.04 24.02
CA ILE A 29 15.12 -37.68 24.45
C ILE A 29 13.94 -36.79 24.08
N ALA A 30 13.08 -36.49 25.06
CA ALA A 30 11.95 -35.60 24.88
C ALA A 30 12.43 -34.14 24.96
N PHE A 31 12.65 -33.52 23.81
CA PHE A 31 12.61 -32.06 23.71
C PHE A 31 11.14 -31.64 23.72
N PHE A 32 10.69 -31.05 24.83
CA PHE A 32 9.43 -30.32 24.87
C PHE A 32 9.58 -29.05 24.03
N PHE A 33 9.33 -29.17 22.72
CA PHE A 33 8.88 -28.02 21.95
C PHE A 33 7.46 -27.72 22.40
N VAL A 34 7.29 -26.66 23.20
CA VAL A 34 5.98 -26.03 23.36
C VAL A 34 5.66 -25.40 22.02
N TRP A 35 4.95 -26.17 21.18
CA TRP A 35 4.28 -25.64 20.01
C TRP A 35 3.14 -24.77 20.54
N ILE A 36 3.41 -23.48 20.73
CA ILE A 36 2.32 -22.50 20.82
C ILE A 36 1.74 -22.46 19.41
N GLY A 37 0.76 -23.32 19.17
CA GLY A 37 -0.06 -23.24 17.98
C GLY A 37 -0.69 -21.87 17.94
N TRP A 38 -0.18 -21.02 17.06
CA TRP A 38 -0.92 -19.85 16.61
C TRP A 38 -2.17 -20.40 15.92
N THR A 39 -3.31 -20.34 16.59
CA THR A 39 -4.55 -20.14 15.84
C THR A 39 -4.35 -18.80 15.16
N ALA A 40 -4.04 -18.80 13.87
CA ALA A 40 -4.20 -17.58 13.08
C ALA A 40 -5.64 -17.13 13.35
N ALA A 41 -5.80 -16.02 14.06
CA ALA A 41 -7.08 -15.34 14.06
C ALA A 41 -7.39 -15.15 12.57
N VAL A 42 -8.57 -15.57 12.14
CA VAL A 42 -9.05 -15.17 10.81
C VAL A 42 -9.08 -13.65 10.88
N ASP A 43 -8.24 -12.98 10.09
CA ASP A 43 -8.23 -11.52 10.05
C ASP A 43 -9.66 -11.08 9.74
N ALA A 44 -10.16 -10.13 10.54
CA ALA A 44 -11.50 -9.61 10.38
C ALA A 44 -11.58 -8.92 9.01
N ASP A 45 -12.65 -9.12 8.24
CA ASP A 45 -12.82 -8.37 6.98
C ASP A 45 -13.21 -6.91 7.24
N ALA A 46 -13.21 -6.07 6.20
CA ALA A 46 -13.57 -4.66 6.35
C ALA A 46 -14.94 -4.45 7.00
N ILE A 47 -15.95 -5.30 6.73
CA ILE A 47 -17.28 -5.17 7.32
C ILE A 47 -17.27 -5.38 8.84
N GLU A 48 -16.47 -6.31 9.33
CA GLU A 48 -16.28 -6.50 10.77
C GLU A 48 -15.53 -5.32 11.40
N ARG A 49 -14.51 -4.81 10.72
CA ARG A 49 -13.69 -3.67 11.20
C ARG A 49 -14.47 -2.36 11.26
N ILE A 50 -15.40 -2.11 10.33
CA ILE A 50 -16.20 -0.86 10.29
C ILE A 50 -17.40 -0.84 11.25
N ARG A 51 -17.57 -1.85 12.11
CA ARG A 51 -18.61 -1.80 13.15
C ARG A 51 -18.34 -0.60 14.08
N PRO A 52 -19.38 0.15 14.52
CA PRO A 52 -19.18 1.40 15.27
C PRO A 52 -18.32 1.25 16.53
N GLU A 53 -18.44 0.13 17.25
CA GLU A 53 -17.63 -0.19 18.42
C GLU A 53 -16.16 -0.41 18.08
N ASN A 54 -15.87 -1.04 16.93
CA ASN A 54 -14.52 -1.31 16.47
C ASN A 54 -13.87 -0.02 15.96
N LEU A 55 -14.59 0.78 15.17
CA LEU A 55 -14.12 2.09 14.72
C LEU A 55 -13.76 3.00 15.91
N ARG A 56 -14.61 3.03 16.95
CA ARG A 56 -14.31 3.79 18.17
C ARG A 56 -13.06 3.26 18.88
N ALA A 57 -12.94 1.94 19.05
CA ALA A 57 -11.79 1.35 19.72
C ALA A 57 -10.48 1.58 18.94
N VAL A 58 -10.52 1.51 17.61
CA VAL A 58 -9.37 1.84 16.74
C VAL A 58 -9.01 3.31 16.86
N HIS A 59 -10.00 4.21 16.83
CA HIS A 59 -9.78 5.64 17.02
C HIS A 59 -9.11 5.95 18.37
N GLU A 60 -9.63 5.40 19.47
CA GLU A 60 -9.05 5.54 20.80
C GLU A 60 -7.61 4.98 20.88
N ALA A 61 -7.34 3.87 20.20
CA ALA A 61 -6.00 3.30 20.12
C ALA A 61 -5.02 4.22 19.37
N ILE A 62 -5.43 4.79 18.23
CA ILE A 62 -4.63 5.76 17.45
C ILE A 62 -4.32 7.01 18.28
N GLU A 63 -5.32 7.58 18.95
CA GLU A 63 -5.10 8.74 19.84
C GLU A 63 -4.15 8.41 20.99
N SER A 64 -4.25 7.19 21.55
CA SER A 64 -3.32 6.72 22.58
C SER A 64 -1.88 6.62 22.06
N LEU A 65 -1.67 6.04 20.87
CA LEU A 65 -0.35 5.91 20.25
C LEU A 65 0.34 7.28 20.06
N LYS A 66 -0.40 8.32 19.66
CA LYS A 66 0.15 9.68 19.52
C LYS A 66 0.83 10.18 20.79
N SER A 67 0.25 9.90 21.96
CA SER A 67 0.78 10.32 23.26
C SER A 67 1.98 9.49 23.75
N GLN A 68 2.17 8.29 23.18
CA GLN A 68 3.20 7.33 23.60
C GLN A 68 4.51 7.48 22.84
N ARG A 69 4.55 8.31 21.78
CA ARG A 69 5.73 8.52 20.95
C ARG A 69 6.92 9.02 21.76
N ARG A 70 8.10 8.51 21.42
CA ARG A 70 9.38 8.84 22.06
C ARG A 70 10.38 9.28 21.00
N SER A 71 11.37 10.07 21.42
CA SER A 71 12.52 10.40 20.58
C SER A 71 13.36 9.15 20.31
N VAL A 72 13.73 8.95 19.05
CA VAL A 72 14.64 7.88 18.62
C VAL A 72 16.09 8.34 18.77
N SER A 73 16.98 7.46 19.25
CA SER A 73 18.39 7.76 19.47
C SER A 73 19.28 7.54 18.24
N LEU A 74 18.90 6.59 17.38
CA LEU A 74 19.55 6.36 16.10
C LEU A 74 19.26 7.52 15.13
N SER A 75 20.22 7.79 14.25
CA SER A 75 20.06 8.74 13.15
C SER A 75 20.24 8.04 11.81
N SER A 76 19.36 8.33 10.86
CA SER A 76 19.50 7.91 9.47
C SER A 76 20.56 8.72 8.73
N GLY A 77 20.84 9.95 9.17
CA GLY A 77 21.64 10.94 8.43
C GLY A 77 20.92 11.57 7.23
N TYR A 78 19.61 11.35 7.10
CA TYR A 78 18.78 11.84 6.01
C TYR A 78 17.49 12.48 6.56
N ASP A 79 16.92 13.39 5.77
CA ASP A 79 15.54 13.82 5.96
C ASP A 79 14.60 12.69 5.53
N ASP A 80 13.66 12.36 6.42
CA ASP A 80 12.54 11.48 6.10
C ASP A 80 11.45 12.28 5.37
N VAL A 81 11.18 11.92 4.12
CA VAL A 81 10.28 12.64 3.21
C VAL A 81 9.13 11.76 2.78
N ARG A 82 7.94 12.02 3.34
CA ARG A 82 6.70 11.39 2.89
C ARG A 82 6.43 11.72 1.42
N SER A 83 6.31 10.67 0.62
CA SER A 83 6.23 10.73 -0.83
C SER A 83 5.19 9.75 -1.36
N LEU A 84 4.53 10.14 -2.46
CA LEU A 84 3.52 9.33 -3.13
C LEU A 84 3.95 9.04 -4.56
N LEU A 85 3.73 7.81 -5.03
CA LEU A 85 4.16 7.38 -6.36
C LEU A 85 2.98 6.96 -7.24
N HIS A 86 1.82 6.63 -6.68
CA HIS A 86 0.68 6.15 -7.46
C HIS A 86 -0.50 7.12 -7.30
N VAL A 87 -0.48 8.23 -8.04
CA VAL A 87 -1.45 9.31 -7.93
C VAL A 87 -1.91 9.74 -9.32
N HIS A 88 -3.23 9.85 -9.48
CA HIS A 88 -3.89 10.27 -10.71
C HIS A 88 -4.50 11.65 -10.50
N SER A 89 -4.68 12.40 -11.58
CA SER A 89 -5.39 13.69 -11.56
C SER A 89 -6.45 13.71 -12.66
N ALA A 90 -7.08 14.86 -12.90
CA ALA A 90 -8.00 15.06 -14.01
C ALA A 90 -7.41 14.82 -15.41
N LEU A 91 -6.09 14.57 -15.54
CA LEU A 91 -5.50 14.06 -16.78
C LEU A 91 -5.91 12.60 -17.03
N SER A 92 -6.07 11.80 -15.98
CA SER A 92 -6.59 10.44 -16.04
C SER A 92 -8.11 10.40 -16.22
N HIS A 93 -8.59 9.50 -17.08
CA HIS A 93 -10.00 9.40 -17.47
C HIS A 93 -10.97 9.08 -16.30
N ASP A 94 -10.46 8.40 -15.29
CA ASP A 94 -11.13 7.87 -14.09
C ASP A 94 -10.85 8.72 -12.84
N SER A 95 -10.34 9.94 -13.00
CA SER A 95 -10.26 10.94 -11.94
C SER A 95 -10.84 12.28 -12.40
N ARG A 96 -11.29 13.08 -11.44
CA ARG A 96 -11.67 14.49 -11.62
C ARG A 96 -10.82 15.43 -10.77
N GLY A 97 -9.85 14.90 -10.04
CA GLY A 97 -9.07 15.65 -9.07
C GLY A 97 -8.26 16.77 -9.70
N THR A 98 -8.44 17.99 -9.20
CA THR A 98 -7.65 19.14 -9.66
C THR A 98 -6.32 19.20 -8.92
N ILE A 99 -5.35 19.92 -9.47
CA ILE A 99 -4.05 20.08 -8.80
C ILE A 99 -4.19 20.82 -7.47
N GLU A 100 -5.11 21.78 -7.40
CA GLU A 100 -5.38 22.51 -6.17
C GLU A 100 -5.88 21.58 -5.05
N GLU A 101 -6.78 20.66 -5.38
CA GLU A 101 -7.28 19.66 -4.44
C GLU A 101 -6.18 18.68 -4.00
N ILE A 102 -5.40 18.17 -4.96
CA ILE A 102 -4.29 17.25 -4.71
C ILE A 102 -3.24 17.90 -3.80
N LEU A 103 -2.84 19.14 -4.08
CA LEU A 103 -1.88 19.88 -3.26
C LEU A 103 -2.43 20.21 -1.87
N ALA A 104 -3.73 20.51 -1.75
CA ALA A 104 -4.37 20.70 -0.45
C ALA A 104 -4.32 19.41 0.38
N GLY A 105 -4.65 18.26 -0.23
CA GLY A 105 -4.54 16.96 0.42
C GLY A 105 -3.10 16.61 0.79
N ALA A 106 -2.14 16.91 -0.09
CA ALA A 106 -0.71 16.68 0.14
C ALA A 106 -0.21 17.48 1.36
N LYS A 107 -0.57 18.77 1.43
CA LYS A 107 -0.19 19.64 2.55
C LYS A 107 -0.79 19.18 3.87
N ASP A 108 -2.07 18.80 3.89
CA ASP A 108 -2.73 18.31 5.11
C ASP A 108 -2.19 16.94 5.56
N ALA A 109 -1.76 16.10 4.62
CA ALA A 109 -1.10 14.83 4.88
C ALA A 109 0.42 14.94 5.09
N GLY A 110 1.03 16.12 5.01
CA GLY A 110 2.48 16.30 5.16
C GLY A 110 3.33 15.67 4.05
N VAL A 111 2.74 15.40 2.89
CA VAL A 111 3.42 14.89 1.69
C VAL A 111 4.24 16.02 1.07
N ARG A 112 5.51 15.74 0.73
CA ARG A 112 6.40 16.73 0.07
C ARG A 112 6.82 16.35 -1.34
N VAL A 113 6.53 15.12 -1.79
CA VAL A 113 6.81 14.66 -3.15
C VAL A 113 5.62 13.86 -3.67
N ILE A 114 5.15 14.20 -4.87
CA ILE A 114 4.17 13.42 -5.62
C ILE A 114 4.77 13.09 -6.97
N MET A 115 4.89 11.80 -7.25
CA MET A 115 5.14 11.29 -8.58
C MET A 115 3.81 10.83 -9.16
N PHE A 116 3.31 11.52 -10.18
CA PHE A 116 2.05 11.19 -10.85
C PHE A 116 2.21 9.97 -11.74
N SER A 117 1.15 9.19 -11.86
CA SER A 117 1.09 7.95 -12.62
C SER A 117 -0.09 7.97 -13.60
N GLU A 118 -0.24 9.04 -14.36
CA GLU A 118 -1.43 9.25 -15.19
C GLU A 118 -1.65 8.14 -16.24
N HIS A 119 -2.91 7.78 -16.50
CA HIS A 119 -3.28 6.82 -17.55
C HIS A 119 -3.02 7.38 -18.95
N PRO A 120 -2.14 6.80 -19.79
CA PRO A 120 -1.83 7.38 -21.10
C PRO A 120 -3.05 7.63 -21.98
N SER A 121 -3.05 8.78 -22.65
CA SER A 121 -4.13 9.22 -23.55
C SER A 121 -3.58 9.82 -24.83
N ASN A 122 -4.37 9.86 -25.89
CA ASN A 122 -4.02 10.57 -27.12
C ASN A 122 -4.18 12.10 -27.00
N ASN A 123 -4.84 12.57 -25.93
CA ASN A 123 -5.18 13.98 -25.76
C ASN A 123 -4.11 14.81 -25.03
N TYR A 124 -3.14 14.16 -24.40
CA TYR A 124 -2.03 14.81 -23.71
C TYR A 124 -0.82 13.86 -23.67
N ASN A 125 0.37 14.40 -23.44
CA ASN A 125 1.57 13.64 -23.18
C ASN A 125 1.89 13.64 -21.68
N TYR A 126 1.84 12.49 -21.01
CA TYR A 126 2.02 12.42 -19.55
C TYR A 126 3.37 12.98 -19.08
N PHE A 127 4.42 12.98 -19.91
CA PHE A 127 5.73 13.51 -19.54
C PHE A 127 5.86 15.02 -19.83
N LEU A 128 5.36 15.48 -20.97
CA LEU A 128 5.50 16.88 -21.43
C LEU A 128 4.44 17.80 -20.81
N ASP A 129 3.20 17.31 -20.71
CA ASP A 129 2.04 18.07 -20.23
C ASP A 129 1.70 17.74 -18.77
N GLY A 130 2.30 16.69 -18.20
CA GLY A 130 2.07 16.27 -16.82
C GLY A 130 2.64 17.24 -15.80
N HIS A 131 2.08 17.19 -14.60
CA HIS A 131 2.40 18.08 -13.48
C HIS A 131 3.86 17.96 -13.06
N ARG A 132 4.58 19.09 -13.01
CA ARG A 132 6.03 19.13 -12.77
C ARG A 132 6.46 20.34 -11.97
N GLY A 133 7.48 20.15 -11.14
CA GLY A 133 8.19 21.22 -10.45
C GLY A 133 7.69 21.42 -9.03
N PHE A 134 8.16 22.48 -8.38
CA PHE A 134 7.73 22.81 -7.02
C PHE A 134 6.47 23.67 -7.05
N GLU A 135 5.42 23.18 -6.40
CA GLU A 135 4.18 23.91 -6.22
C GLU A 135 3.71 23.81 -4.77
N GLN A 136 3.45 24.96 -4.13
CA GLN A 136 2.98 25.03 -2.74
C GLN A 136 3.81 24.23 -1.71
N GLY A 137 5.11 24.03 -1.97
CA GLY A 137 6.02 23.29 -1.10
C GLY A 137 6.08 21.77 -1.37
N VAL A 138 5.41 21.29 -2.41
CA VAL A 138 5.41 19.89 -2.87
C VAL A 138 6.15 19.80 -4.20
N LEU A 139 7.04 18.82 -4.34
CA LEU A 139 7.69 18.49 -5.61
C LEU A 139 6.81 17.56 -6.42
N LEU A 140 6.42 18.00 -7.62
CA LEU A 140 5.62 17.24 -8.57
C LEU A 140 6.50 16.67 -9.67
N ILE A 141 6.33 15.38 -9.95
CA ILE A 141 7.08 14.64 -10.96
C ILE A 141 6.08 13.90 -11.86
N PRO A 142 6.12 14.11 -13.18
CA PRO A 142 5.21 13.43 -14.09
C PRO A 142 5.67 11.99 -14.39
N GLY A 143 4.71 11.11 -14.62
CA GLY A 143 4.89 9.71 -14.96
C GLY A 143 3.58 9.12 -15.49
N ALA A 144 3.56 7.80 -15.66
CA ALA A 144 2.40 7.07 -16.16
C ALA A 144 2.23 5.73 -15.49
N GLU A 145 0.98 5.32 -15.27
CA GLU A 145 0.62 3.94 -15.04
C GLU A 145 0.29 3.28 -16.39
N THR A 146 1.15 2.37 -16.87
CA THR A 146 0.92 1.70 -18.15
C THR A 146 1.68 0.40 -18.29
N GLY A 147 1.12 -0.53 -19.05
CA GLY A 147 1.76 -1.81 -19.35
C GLY A 147 2.08 -2.65 -18.11
N GLY A 148 1.39 -2.42 -16.99
CA GLY A 148 1.69 -3.07 -15.70
C GLY A 148 2.82 -2.44 -14.90
N PHE A 149 3.12 -1.16 -15.16
CA PHE A 149 4.18 -0.44 -14.46
C PHE A 149 3.75 0.96 -14.05
N LEU A 150 4.34 1.44 -12.95
CA LEU A 150 4.57 2.87 -12.71
C LEU A 150 5.86 3.27 -13.42
N ALA A 151 5.77 4.18 -14.40
CA ALA A 151 6.89 4.58 -15.24
C ALA A 151 7.19 6.09 -15.12
N TYR A 152 8.45 6.41 -14.79
CA TYR A 152 8.94 7.79 -14.66
C TYR A 152 10.17 7.98 -15.56
N PRO A 153 9.97 8.17 -16.87
CA PRO A 153 11.07 8.37 -17.80
C PRO A 153 11.67 9.78 -17.64
N ARG A 154 12.92 9.99 -18.08
CA ARG A 154 13.56 11.33 -18.11
C ARG A 154 13.38 12.09 -19.42
N ARG A 155 12.69 11.48 -20.38
CA ARG A 155 12.21 12.08 -21.63
C ARG A 155 10.93 11.36 -22.04
N SER A 156 10.08 12.00 -22.83
CA SER A 156 8.85 11.35 -23.31
C SER A 156 9.15 10.03 -24.03
N VAL A 157 8.41 8.99 -23.65
CA VAL A 157 8.39 7.68 -24.35
C VAL A 157 6.98 7.27 -24.78
N GLN A 158 5.98 8.13 -24.59
CA GLN A 158 4.57 7.80 -24.84
C GLN A 158 4.28 7.38 -26.29
N ASP A 159 4.92 8.03 -27.27
CA ASP A 159 4.70 7.75 -28.69
C ASP A 159 5.47 6.50 -29.18
N GLN A 160 6.28 5.89 -28.32
CA GLN A 160 7.09 4.73 -28.65
C GLN A 160 6.34 3.46 -28.29
N LYS A 161 5.88 2.73 -29.32
CA LYS A 161 5.25 1.44 -29.15
C LYS A 161 6.27 0.39 -28.76
N THR A 162 5.87 -0.49 -27.85
CA THR A 162 6.64 -1.66 -27.45
C THR A 162 5.73 -2.89 -27.50
N ASP A 163 6.27 -4.02 -27.93
CA ASP A 163 5.48 -5.23 -28.17
C ASP A 163 5.38 -6.14 -26.93
N ALA A 164 6.14 -5.84 -25.87
CA ALA A 164 6.19 -6.64 -24.64
C ALA A 164 6.51 -5.80 -23.40
N PRO A 165 6.06 -6.20 -22.19
CA PRO A 165 6.35 -5.50 -20.94
C PRO A 165 7.86 -5.29 -20.67
N GLN A 166 8.70 -6.29 -20.97
CA GLN A 166 10.15 -6.18 -20.82
C GLN A 166 10.73 -5.05 -21.70
N ALA A 167 10.28 -4.95 -22.96
CA ALA A 167 10.74 -3.91 -23.88
C ALA A 167 10.32 -2.50 -23.41
N PHE A 168 9.13 -2.37 -22.81
CA PHE A 168 8.70 -1.11 -22.20
C PHE A 168 9.56 -0.72 -21.00
N ALA A 169 9.81 -1.67 -20.08
CA ALA A 169 10.69 -1.44 -18.93
C ALA A 169 12.09 -0.99 -19.39
N ASP A 170 12.69 -1.69 -20.34
CA ASP A 170 14.01 -1.34 -20.88
C ASP A 170 14.01 0.02 -21.59
N LEU A 171 12.93 0.36 -22.30
CA LEU A 171 12.78 1.67 -22.92
C LEU A 171 12.78 2.80 -21.88
N VAL A 172 11.99 2.68 -20.81
CA VAL A 172 11.95 3.66 -19.71
C VAL A 172 13.33 3.77 -19.07
N ARG A 173 13.97 2.64 -18.78
CA ARG A 173 15.30 2.57 -18.17
C ARG A 173 16.40 3.15 -19.06
N SER A 174 16.28 3.03 -20.39
CA SER A 174 17.22 3.65 -21.35
C SER A 174 17.27 5.17 -21.26
N THR A 175 16.23 5.80 -20.69
CA THR A 175 16.22 7.25 -20.42
C THR A 175 16.96 7.63 -19.13
N GLY A 176 17.42 6.64 -18.34
CA GLY A 176 17.81 6.84 -16.95
C GLY A 176 16.60 7.03 -16.01
N GLY A 177 15.40 6.66 -16.48
CA GLY A 177 14.15 6.72 -15.73
C GLY A 177 13.99 5.59 -14.72
N LEU A 178 12.90 5.65 -13.97
CA LEU A 178 12.51 4.63 -12.99
C LEU A 178 11.29 3.88 -13.51
N VAL A 179 11.20 2.59 -13.18
CA VAL A 179 10.06 1.74 -13.54
C VAL A 179 9.81 0.74 -12.42
N PHE A 180 8.57 0.65 -11.96
CA PHE A 180 8.14 -0.25 -10.89
C PHE A 180 7.02 -1.12 -11.40
N VAL A 181 7.04 -2.42 -11.09
CA VAL A 181 5.87 -3.29 -11.39
C VAL A 181 4.71 -2.81 -10.53
N SER A 182 3.61 -2.40 -11.18
CA SER A 182 2.36 -2.00 -10.53
C SER A 182 1.37 -3.16 -10.50
N HIS A 183 0.41 -3.11 -9.57
CA HIS A 183 -0.62 -4.12 -9.40
C HIS A 183 -0.02 -5.54 -9.40
N LEU A 184 0.93 -5.76 -8.47
CA LEU A 184 1.70 -7.00 -8.36
C LEU A 184 0.78 -8.23 -8.16
N GLU A 185 -0.39 -8.05 -7.55
CA GLU A 185 -1.44 -9.06 -7.39
C GLU A 185 -1.88 -9.70 -8.71
N GLU A 186 -1.82 -8.94 -9.81
CA GLU A 186 -2.19 -9.41 -11.14
C GLU A 186 -0.98 -9.98 -11.91
N ARG A 187 0.23 -9.91 -11.33
CA ARG A 187 1.53 -10.11 -12.01
C ARG A 187 2.54 -10.89 -11.17
N MET A 188 2.05 -11.77 -10.29
CA MET A 188 2.89 -12.55 -9.36
C MET A 188 3.90 -13.48 -10.05
N ASP A 189 3.69 -13.82 -11.32
CA ASP A 189 4.55 -14.69 -12.14
C ASP A 189 5.54 -13.92 -13.05
N TRP A 190 5.48 -12.59 -13.10
CA TRP A 190 6.32 -11.78 -13.98
C TRP A 190 7.80 -11.81 -13.60
N GLU A 191 8.66 -12.24 -14.53
CA GLU A 191 10.12 -12.29 -14.38
C GLU A 191 10.81 -11.16 -15.17
N ILE A 192 10.27 -9.94 -15.09
CA ILE A 192 10.82 -8.76 -15.77
C ILE A 192 12.13 -8.33 -15.09
N THR A 193 13.17 -8.16 -15.88
CA THR A 193 14.51 -7.73 -15.42
C THR A 193 14.69 -6.23 -15.63
N ASN A 194 15.74 -5.67 -15.01
CA ASN A 194 16.12 -4.25 -15.13
C ASN A 194 15.07 -3.24 -14.63
N VAL A 195 14.04 -3.68 -13.90
CA VAL A 195 13.12 -2.77 -13.20
C VAL A 195 13.78 -2.13 -11.97
N THR A 196 13.30 -0.96 -11.58
CA THR A 196 13.75 -0.30 -10.33
C THR A 196 13.21 -1.03 -9.11
N GLY A 197 11.99 -1.53 -9.18
CA GLY A 197 11.40 -2.33 -8.12
C GLY A 197 9.94 -2.66 -8.38
N ALA A 198 9.13 -2.70 -7.32
CA ALA A 198 7.72 -3.07 -7.40
C ALA A 198 6.92 -2.39 -6.27
N GLU A 199 5.61 -2.30 -6.47
CA GLU A 199 4.69 -2.06 -5.37
C GLU A 199 4.77 -3.23 -4.37
N ILE A 200 4.88 -2.91 -3.08
CA ILE A 200 4.85 -3.92 -1.99
C ILE A 200 3.55 -3.87 -1.17
N TYR A 201 2.69 -2.92 -1.50
CA TYR A 201 1.33 -2.75 -1.01
C TYR A 201 0.55 -1.92 -2.03
N ASN A 202 -0.72 -2.28 -2.28
CA ASN A 202 -1.62 -1.49 -3.11
C ASN A 202 -3.05 -1.45 -2.51
N THR A 203 -3.57 -0.26 -2.22
CA THR A 203 -4.94 -0.08 -1.69
C THR A 203 -6.01 -0.66 -2.61
N HIS A 204 -5.82 -0.60 -3.92
CA HIS A 204 -6.73 -1.16 -4.91
C HIS A 204 -6.93 -2.67 -4.75
N ALA A 205 -5.85 -3.38 -4.41
CA ALA A 205 -5.89 -4.83 -4.24
C ALA A 205 -6.69 -5.22 -2.99
N ASP A 206 -6.48 -4.52 -1.88
CA ASP A 206 -7.27 -4.68 -0.66
C ASP A 206 -8.75 -4.42 -0.95
N PHE A 207 -9.06 -3.30 -1.61
CA PHE A 207 -10.45 -2.97 -1.96
C PHE A 207 -11.13 -4.04 -2.84
N LYS A 208 -10.39 -4.65 -3.79
CA LYS A 208 -10.91 -5.74 -4.64
C LYS A 208 -11.14 -7.05 -3.91
N ASN A 209 -10.40 -7.31 -2.84
CA ASN A 209 -10.55 -8.52 -2.04
C ASN A 209 -11.70 -8.44 -1.03
N GLU A 210 -12.25 -7.24 -0.80
CA GLU A 210 -13.31 -6.97 0.17
C GLU A 210 -14.73 -7.16 -0.40
N ASP A 211 -15.06 -8.39 -0.81
CA ASP A 211 -16.34 -8.74 -1.46
C ASP A 211 -17.59 -8.22 -0.72
N ARG A 212 -17.59 -8.32 0.61
CA ARG A 212 -18.71 -7.86 1.46
C ARG A 212 -18.77 -6.33 1.53
N PHE A 213 -17.63 -5.65 1.51
CA PHE A 213 -17.59 -4.18 1.43
C PHE A 213 -18.08 -3.70 0.06
N LEU A 214 -17.62 -4.32 -1.03
CA LEU A 214 -18.10 -4.04 -2.38
C LEU A 214 -19.62 -4.26 -2.52
N ALA A 215 -20.16 -5.28 -1.84
CA ALA A 215 -21.61 -5.50 -1.80
C ALA A 215 -22.37 -4.36 -1.09
N VAL A 216 -21.78 -3.75 -0.05
CA VAL A 216 -22.35 -2.54 0.59
C VAL A 216 -22.39 -1.37 -0.37
N LEU A 217 -21.32 -1.15 -1.15
CA LEU A 217 -21.25 -0.06 -2.13
C LEU A 217 -22.20 -0.24 -3.33
N ARG A 218 -22.61 -1.48 -3.63
CA ARG A 218 -23.63 -1.76 -4.66
C ARG A 218 -25.07 -1.51 -4.19
N SER A 219 -25.29 -1.19 -2.91
CA SER A 219 -26.61 -1.03 -2.32
C SER A 219 -26.84 0.41 -1.83
N PRO A 220 -27.72 1.20 -2.49
CA PRO A 220 -27.99 2.59 -2.10
C PRO A 220 -28.37 2.76 -0.63
N LEU A 221 -29.17 1.85 -0.07
CA LEU A 221 -29.56 1.90 1.34
C LEU A 221 -28.39 1.57 2.29
N SER A 222 -27.51 0.66 1.87
CA SER A 222 -26.34 0.30 2.68
C SER A 222 -25.31 1.43 2.69
N MET A 223 -25.08 2.09 1.55
CA MET A 223 -24.26 3.31 1.46
C MET A 223 -24.77 4.43 2.39
N ILE A 224 -26.09 4.63 2.46
CA ILE A 224 -26.70 5.59 3.40
C ILE A 224 -26.36 5.24 4.87
N SER A 225 -26.38 3.96 5.24
CA SER A 225 -25.99 3.55 6.60
C SER A 225 -24.50 3.78 6.89
N LEU A 226 -23.63 3.62 5.89
CA LEU A 226 -22.18 3.80 6.01
C LEU A 226 -21.76 5.27 6.22
N ALA A 227 -22.51 6.24 5.68
CA ALA A 227 -22.16 7.66 5.78
C ALA A 227 -22.01 8.16 7.23
N SER A 228 -22.74 7.60 8.18
CA SER A 228 -22.59 7.97 9.60
C SER A 228 -21.20 7.58 10.14
N SER A 229 -20.76 6.36 9.85
CA SER A 229 -19.42 5.87 10.20
C SER A 229 -18.33 6.65 9.49
N VAL A 230 -18.47 6.92 8.19
CA VAL A 230 -17.49 7.72 7.43
C VAL A 230 -17.41 9.15 7.93
N LYS A 231 -18.53 9.75 8.32
CA LYS A 231 -18.53 11.10 8.89
C LYS A 231 -17.82 11.15 10.25
N GLN A 232 -17.95 10.11 11.08
CA GLN A 232 -17.40 10.09 12.42
C GLN A 232 -15.94 9.61 12.47
N TYR A 233 -15.61 8.61 11.65
CA TYR A 233 -14.32 7.90 11.62
C TYR A 233 -13.85 7.71 10.17
N PRO A 234 -13.66 8.79 9.39
CA PRO A 234 -13.40 8.70 7.95
C PRO A 234 -12.13 7.91 7.65
N GLN A 235 -11.07 8.13 8.43
CA GLN A 235 -9.78 7.49 8.19
C GLN A 235 -9.81 6.03 8.61
N GLU A 236 -10.46 5.69 9.72
CA GLU A 236 -10.55 4.32 10.23
C GLU A 236 -11.45 3.44 9.34
N VAL A 237 -12.50 4.02 8.73
CA VAL A 237 -13.30 3.29 7.73
C VAL A 237 -12.47 2.94 6.49
N PHE A 238 -11.62 3.86 6.02
CA PHE A 238 -10.73 3.58 4.90
C PHE A 238 -9.59 2.62 5.29
N GLY A 239 -9.02 2.82 6.48
CA GLY A 239 -8.01 1.96 7.09
C GLY A 239 -8.50 0.53 7.36
N ALA A 240 -9.81 0.31 7.46
CA ALA A 240 -10.40 -1.01 7.62
C ALA A 240 -10.11 -1.96 6.44
N LEU A 241 -9.80 -1.42 5.26
CA LEU A 241 -9.38 -2.19 4.08
C LEU A 241 -7.99 -2.81 4.25
N LEU A 242 -7.15 -2.27 5.14
CA LEU A 242 -5.75 -2.68 5.27
C LEU A 242 -5.60 -4.14 5.70
N ASP A 243 -5.18 -4.99 4.78
CA ASP A 243 -4.71 -6.34 5.10
C ASP A 243 -3.19 -6.43 5.03
N TYR A 244 -2.62 -7.44 5.69
CA TYR A 244 -1.20 -7.72 5.57
C TYR A 244 -0.88 -8.23 4.15
N PRO A 245 -0.03 -7.55 3.36
CA PRO A 245 0.18 -7.87 1.95
C PRO A 245 1.16 -9.06 1.78
N ALA A 246 0.80 -10.22 2.33
CA ALA A 246 1.67 -11.39 2.45
C ALA A 246 2.22 -11.88 1.10
N ASP A 247 1.36 -11.94 0.08
CA ASP A 247 1.76 -12.40 -1.25
C ASP A 247 2.68 -11.39 -1.96
N TYR A 248 2.45 -10.09 -1.79
CA TYR A 248 3.33 -9.05 -2.33
C TYR A 248 4.70 -9.14 -1.69
N LEU A 249 4.76 -9.20 -0.36
CA LEU A 249 6.03 -9.26 0.36
C LEU A 249 6.80 -10.54 0.03
N LYS A 250 6.11 -11.67 -0.05
CA LYS A 250 6.71 -12.93 -0.50
C LYS A 250 7.30 -12.82 -1.90
N ARG A 251 6.57 -12.20 -2.85
CA ARG A 251 7.07 -12.00 -4.22
C ARG A 251 8.23 -11.01 -4.24
N TYR A 252 8.12 -9.91 -3.52
CA TYR A 252 9.16 -8.89 -3.39
C TYR A 252 10.46 -9.47 -2.80
N ASP A 253 10.36 -10.30 -1.76
CA ASP A 253 11.50 -10.99 -1.15
C ASP A 253 12.20 -11.91 -2.17
N GLN A 254 11.44 -12.66 -2.99
CA GLN A 254 12.00 -13.48 -4.07
C GLN A 254 12.73 -12.66 -5.14
N LEU A 255 12.16 -11.52 -5.53
CA LEU A 255 12.76 -10.62 -6.51
C LEU A 255 14.07 -10.03 -5.96
N CYS A 256 14.07 -9.62 -4.69
CA CYS A 256 15.23 -9.01 -4.04
C CYS A 256 16.42 -9.98 -3.87
N ILE A 257 16.18 -11.29 -3.80
CA ILE A 257 17.27 -12.28 -3.83
C ILE A 257 18.05 -12.21 -5.15
N LYS A 258 17.36 -11.97 -6.28
CA LYS A 258 17.92 -11.95 -7.64
C LYS A 258 18.61 -10.63 -7.98
N ALA A 259 18.00 -9.50 -7.61
CA ALA A 259 18.51 -8.17 -7.93
C ALA A 259 18.08 -7.15 -6.87
N ARG A 260 18.74 -5.99 -6.84
CA ARG A 260 18.32 -4.91 -5.96
C ARG A 260 17.01 -4.30 -6.48
N HIS A 261 16.05 -4.15 -5.58
CA HIS A 261 14.75 -3.58 -5.88
C HIS A 261 14.26 -2.66 -4.78
N THR A 262 13.59 -1.60 -5.17
CA THR A 262 12.92 -0.66 -4.28
C THR A 262 11.44 -1.01 -4.21
N GLY A 263 11.00 -1.45 -3.05
CA GLY A 263 9.61 -1.56 -2.67
C GLY A 263 9.02 -0.16 -2.42
N VAL A 264 7.86 0.08 -3.02
CA VAL A 264 7.10 1.34 -2.88
C VAL A 264 5.65 1.04 -2.54
N SER A 265 4.96 2.03 -1.98
CA SER A 265 3.52 1.97 -1.73
C SER A 265 2.75 2.42 -2.97
N ALA A 266 1.61 1.80 -3.22
CA ALA A 266 0.58 2.34 -4.08
C ALA A 266 -0.66 2.65 -3.25
N ASN A 267 -0.96 3.94 -3.13
CA ASN A 267 -2.26 4.38 -2.63
C ASN A 267 -3.31 4.48 -3.73
N ASP A 268 -2.87 4.46 -5.00
CA ASP A 268 -3.70 4.45 -6.21
C ASP A 268 -4.80 5.52 -6.18
N ALA A 269 -4.36 6.74 -5.83
CA ALA A 269 -5.27 7.81 -5.45
C ALA A 269 -5.91 8.46 -6.68
N HIS A 270 -7.25 8.37 -6.76
CA HIS A 270 -8.06 8.93 -7.85
C HIS A 270 -9.10 9.95 -7.38
N HIS A 271 -9.56 9.85 -6.12
CA HIS A 271 -10.77 10.50 -5.60
C HIS A 271 -11.98 10.25 -6.50
N ASN A 272 -12.28 8.96 -6.70
CA ASN A 272 -13.38 8.51 -7.55
C ASN A 272 -14.37 7.58 -6.85
N GLN A 273 -14.13 7.25 -5.57
CA GLN A 273 -15.05 6.51 -4.70
C GLN A 273 -15.89 7.48 -3.86
N ALA A 274 -16.53 8.45 -4.53
CA ALA A 274 -17.50 9.35 -3.90
C ALA A 274 -18.87 9.20 -4.56
N TYR A 275 -19.93 9.40 -3.77
CA TYR A 275 -21.31 9.19 -4.14
C TYR A 275 -22.18 10.30 -3.60
N GLN A 276 -23.10 10.79 -4.42
CA GLN A 276 -24.07 11.82 -4.00
C GLN A 276 -25.47 11.49 -4.50
N ALA A 277 -26.48 11.79 -3.69
CA ALA A 277 -27.87 11.67 -4.08
C ALA A 277 -28.58 13.03 -4.06
N LYS A 278 -29.18 13.41 -5.20
CA LYS A 278 -29.90 14.67 -5.39
C LYS A 278 -31.34 14.47 -5.82
N ILE A 279 -32.23 15.39 -5.43
CA ILE A 279 -33.63 15.39 -5.86
C ILE A 279 -33.74 15.98 -7.27
N LEU A 280 -34.39 15.26 -8.18
CA LEU A 280 -34.68 15.69 -9.54
C LEU A 280 -35.97 16.53 -9.61
N GLU A 281 -36.20 17.21 -10.74
CA GLU A 281 -37.40 18.01 -10.98
C GLU A 281 -38.70 17.20 -10.90
N ASP A 282 -38.65 15.91 -11.25
CA ASP A 282 -39.78 14.98 -11.19
C ASP A 282 -40.00 14.39 -9.78
N GLY A 283 -39.22 14.83 -8.78
CA GLY A 283 -39.26 14.36 -7.41
C GLY A 283 -38.55 13.03 -7.15
N GLN A 284 -37.97 12.38 -8.18
CA GLN A 284 -37.12 11.21 -7.98
C GLN A 284 -35.79 11.61 -7.35
N VAL A 285 -35.10 10.64 -6.76
CA VAL A 285 -33.74 10.82 -6.26
C VAL A 285 -32.77 10.15 -7.22
N GLN A 286 -31.81 10.90 -7.74
CA GLN A 286 -30.70 10.37 -8.55
C GLN A 286 -29.47 10.20 -7.67
N LEU A 287 -28.97 8.97 -7.61
CA LEU A 287 -27.67 8.63 -7.04
C LEU A 287 -26.64 8.56 -8.18
N GLU A 288 -25.54 9.29 -8.04
CA GLU A 288 -24.43 9.31 -8.98
C GLU A 288 -23.09 9.19 -8.27
N ASP A 289 -22.08 8.68 -8.98
CA ASP A 289 -20.70 8.64 -8.50
C ASP A 289 -19.94 9.96 -8.79
N ALA A 290 -18.67 10.00 -8.37
CA ALA A 290 -17.75 11.11 -8.56
C ALA A 290 -17.48 11.46 -10.04
N LEU A 291 -17.67 10.50 -10.96
CA LEU A 291 -17.45 10.69 -12.39
C LEU A 291 -18.73 11.16 -13.11
N GLY A 292 -19.85 11.23 -12.39
CA GLY A 292 -21.18 11.61 -12.89
C GLY A 292 -21.97 10.45 -13.47
N GLU A 293 -21.55 9.20 -13.27
CA GLU A 293 -22.31 8.03 -13.68
C GLU A 293 -23.53 7.86 -12.78
N VAL A 294 -24.70 7.66 -13.40
CA VAL A 294 -25.95 7.43 -12.66
C VAL A 294 -26.02 5.97 -12.21
N ILE A 295 -25.84 5.74 -10.91
CA ILE A 295 -25.89 4.42 -10.29
C ILE A 295 -27.34 3.95 -10.15
N ALA A 296 -28.22 4.83 -9.67
CA ALA A 296 -29.61 4.47 -9.39
C ALA A 296 -30.54 5.68 -9.44
N ARG A 297 -31.82 5.41 -9.75
CA ARG A 297 -32.93 6.32 -9.50
C ARG A 297 -33.87 5.70 -8.49
N LEU A 298 -34.14 6.42 -7.42
CA LEU A 298 -34.94 5.96 -6.29
C LEU A 298 -36.24 6.77 -6.25
N ASP A 299 -37.35 6.06 -6.03
CA ASP A 299 -38.69 6.65 -5.91
C ASP A 299 -39.02 6.83 -4.42
N PRO A 300 -39.05 8.07 -3.90
CA PRO A 300 -39.33 8.31 -2.49
C PRO A 300 -40.70 7.77 -2.05
N GLU A 301 -41.69 7.70 -2.94
CA GLU A 301 -43.02 7.18 -2.58
C GLU A 301 -43.04 5.65 -2.40
N LYS A 302 -42.03 4.94 -2.94
CA LYS A 302 -41.90 3.48 -2.81
C LYS A 302 -40.90 3.06 -1.74
N ILE A 303 -40.01 3.95 -1.31
CA ILE A 303 -38.89 3.61 -0.43
C ILE A 303 -38.93 4.50 0.82
N ALA A 304 -39.51 3.97 1.91
CA ALA A 304 -39.78 4.74 3.12
C ALA A 304 -38.56 5.49 3.72
N PRO A 305 -37.34 4.89 3.80
CA PRO A 305 -36.15 5.64 4.23
C PRO A 305 -35.84 6.85 3.34
N ILE A 306 -36.01 6.72 2.01
CA ILE A 306 -35.78 7.81 1.07
C ILE A 306 -36.86 8.89 1.20
N LYS A 307 -38.12 8.50 1.40
CA LYS A 307 -39.22 9.44 1.71
C LYS A 307 -38.90 10.34 2.89
N LEU A 308 -38.31 9.77 3.94
CA LEU A 308 -37.92 10.51 5.13
C LEU A 308 -36.79 11.50 4.83
N LEU A 309 -35.80 11.09 4.02
CA LEU A 309 -34.67 11.95 3.64
C LEU A 309 -35.07 13.10 2.70
N THR A 310 -36.10 12.91 1.87
CA THR A 310 -36.60 13.94 0.95
C THR A 310 -37.69 14.83 1.53
N ALA A 311 -38.23 14.52 2.71
CA ALA A 311 -39.30 15.30 3.32
C ALA A 311 -38.89 16.77 3.56
N GLY A 312 -39.63 17.71 2.94
CA GLY A 312 -39.38 19.15 3.05
C GLY A 312 -38.22 19.68 2.20
N ARG A 313 -37.62 18.83 1.36
CA ARG A 313 -36.55 19.18 0.41
C ARG A 313 -37.12 19.57 -0.95
N LYS A 314 -36.32 20.27 -1.76
CA LYS A 314 -36.68 20.76 -3.09
C LYS A 314 -35.82 20.08 -4.17
N PRO A 315 -36.27 20.09 -5.45
CA PRO A 315 -35.40 19.72 -6.56
C PRO A 315 -34.07 20.48 -6.52
N GLY A 316 -32.97 19.76 -6.75
CA GLY A 316 -31.60 20.25 -6.62
C GLY A 316 -30.97 20.03 -5.23
N ASP A 317 -31.76 19.78 -4.19
CA ASP A 317 -31.20 19.51 -2.87
C ASP A 317 -30.43 18.17 -2.84
N LEU A 318 -29.23 18.20 -2.28
CA LEU A 318 -28.49 17.00 -1.88
C LEU A 318 -29.11 16.42 -0.61
N ILE A 319 -29.36 15.11 -0.62
CA ILE A 319 -29.93 14.40 0.53
C ILE A 319 -28.96 13.37 1.13
N PHE A 320 -27.89 13.07 0.42
CA PHE A 320 -26.85 12.12 0.82
C PHE A 320 -25.55 12.44 0.10
N GLU A 321 -24.46 12.38 0.85
CA GLU A 321 -23.08 12.44 0.35
C GLU A 321 -22.27 11.38 1.10
N LEU A 322 -21.48 10.61 0.36
CA LEU A 322 -20.54 9.64 0.88
C LEU A 322 -19.25 9.76 0.07
N ASP A 323 -18.20 10.24 0.70
CA ASP A 323 -16.90 10.40 0.07
C ASP A 323 -15.90 9.46 0.77
N LEU A 324 -15.47 8.39 0.07
CA LEU A 324 -14.65 7.33 0.64
C LEU A 324 -13.14 7.56 0.45
N ASP A 325 -12.71 8.29 -0.57
CA ASP A 325 -11.31 8.36 -0.97
C ASP A 325 -10.83 9.77 -1.35
N PRO A 326 -11.18 10.85 -0.60
CA PRO A 326 -10.60 12.15 -0.87
C PRO A 326 -9.08 12.05 -0.73
N TYR A 327 -8.32 12.76 -1.58
CA TYR A 327 -6.87 12.60 -1.69
C TYR A 327 -6.15 12.52 -0.34
N VAL A 328 -6.47 13.43 0.58
CA VAL A 328 -5.87 13.46 1.93
C VAL A 328 -5.98 12.13 2.69
N ARG A 329 -7.07 11.39 2.50
CA ARG A 329 -7.33 10.11 3.17
C ARG A 329 -6.47 9.01 2.57
N SER A 330 -6.40 8.93 1.24
CA SER A 330 -5.52 8.02 0.52
C SER A 330 -4.04 8.33 0.80
N PHE A 331 -3.70 9.61 0.97
CA PHE A 331 -2.34 10.07 1.27
C PHE A 331 -1.91 9.77 2.70
N ARG A 332 -2.86 9.65 3.63
CA ARG A 332 -2.62 9.18 5.00
C ARG A 332 -2.65 7.66 5.11
N HIS A 333 -3.35 6.98 4.22
CA HIS A 333 -3.51 5.54 4.32
C HIS A 333 -2.17 4.80 4.16
N VAL A 334 -1.40 5.16 3.14
CA VAL A 334 -0.07 4.56 2.93
C VAL A 334 0.81 5.51 2.12
N SER A 335 2.07 5.62 2.52
CA SER A 335 3.06 6.42 1.81
C SER A 335 4.40 5.72 1.68
N THR A 336 5.21 6.16 0.72
CA THR A 336 6.62 5.84 0.64
C THR A 336 7.41 6.96 1.30
N HIS A 337 8.16 6.62 2.33
CA HIS A 337 9.07 7.52 3.03
C HIS A 337 10.45 7.44 2.39
N LEU A 338 10.85 8.50 1.67
CA LEU A 338 12.15 8.59 1.03
C LEU A 338 13.17 9.23 1.96
N LEU A 339 14.37 8.64 2.05
CA LEU A 339 15.48 9.21 2.80
C LEU A 339 16.35 10.07 1.88
N LEU A 340 16.15 11.38 1.96
CA LEU A 340 16.74 12.39 1.09
C LEU A 340 17.71 13.30 1.85
N THR A 341 18.69 13.87 1.16
CA THR A 341 19.53 14.95 1.74
C THR A 341 18.89 16.34 1.57
N GLU A 342 18.02 16.47 0.58
CA GLU A 342 17.19 17.62 0.27
C GLU A 342 16.02 17.15 -0.60
N VAL A 343 14.93 17.92 -0.67
CA VAL A 343 13.87 17.64 -1.65
C VAL A 343 14.31 18.18 -3.00
N SER A 344 14.68 17.28 -3.91
CA SER A 344 14.94 17.61 -5.31
C SER A 344 14.69 16.40 -6.21
N GLU A 345 14.38 16.64 -7.48
CA GLU A 345 14.17 15.56 -8.47
C GLU A 345 15.39 14.63 -8.53
N ALA A 346 16.61 15.18 -8.46
CA ALA A 346 17.84 14.40 -8.44
C ALA A 346 17.94 13.48 -7.19
N GLN A 347 17.62 13.99 -6.00
CA GLN A 347 17.66 13.20 -4.77
C GLN A 347 16.58 12.12 -4.75
N VAL A 348 15.37 12.41 -5.26
CA VAL A 348 14.30 11.41 -5.41
C VAL A 348 14.76 10.24 -6.28
N TRP A 349 15.37 10.52 -7.44
CA TRP A 349 15.89 9.46 -8.33
C TRP A 349 17.00 8.66 -7.66
N GLN A 350 17.91 9.33 -6.95
CA GLN A 350 19.02 8.66 -6.27
C GLN A 350 18.53 7.78 -5.11
N ALA A 351 17.51 8.21 -4.36
CA ALA A 351 16.95 7.44 -3.25
C ALA A 351 16.20 6.22 -3.76
N LEU A 352 15.30 6.40 -4.73
CA LEU A 352 14.54 5.32 -5.34
C LEU A 352 15.43 4.33 -6.10
N GLY A 353 16.45 4.80 -6.81
CA GLY A 353 17.41 3.91 -7.48
C GLY A 353 18.29 3.12 -6.51
N ALA A 354 18.45 3.60 -5.27
CA ALA A 354 19.27 2.96 -4.24
C ALA A 354 18.48 2.18 -3.18
N GLY A 355 17.14 2.16 -3.25
CA GLY A 355 16.30 1.54 -2.22
C GLY A 355 16.25 2.29 -0.88
N ARG A 356 16.65 3.57 -0.84
CA ARG A 356 16.64 4.38 0.39
C ARG A 356 15.22 4.87 0.71
N ALA A 357 14.36 3.93 1.04
CA ALA A 357 12.97 4.18 1.37
C ALA A 357 12.37 3.08 2.26
N TYR A 358 11.23 3.38 2.86
CA TYR A 358 10.32 2.40 3.45
C TYR A 358 8.87 2.80 3.18
N VAL A 359 7.95 1.85 3.31
CA VAL A 359 6.52 2.09 3.25
C VAL A 359 5.97 2.19 4.67
N ALA A 360 5.08 3.15 4.91
CA ALA A 360 4.41 3.30 6.20
C ALA A 360 2.91 3.52 6.04
N PHE A 361 2.14 2.99 6.99
CA PHE A 361 0.70 3.20 7.12
C PHE A 361 0.46 4.38 8.07
N ASP A 362 0.55 5.60 7.53
CA ASP A 362 0.58 6.85 8.29
C ASP A 362 -0.70 7.14 9.08
N TRP A 363 -1.81 6.52 8.69
CA TRP A 363 -3.09 6.65 9.38
C TRP A 363 -3.09 6.00 10.77
N ILE A 364 -2.21 5.01 10.98
CA ILE A 364 -2.06 4.32 12.26
C ILE A 364 -1.25 5.18 13.23
N ALA A 365 -0.06 5.62 12.81
CA ALA A 365 0.84 6.44 13.59
C ALA A 365 1.88 7.13 12.70
N ASP A 366 2.37 8.30 13.14
CA ASP A 366 3.45 9.03 12.49
C ASP A 366 4.80 8.28 12.60
N PRO A 367 5.38 7.78 11.49
CA PRO A 367 6.62 7.01 11.49
C PRO A 367 7.87 7.90 11.63
N THR A 368 7.74 9.24 11.62
CA THR A 368 8.87 10.16 11.68
C THR A 368 9.84 9.79 12.80
N GLY A 369 11.11 9.66 12.45
CA GLY A 369 12.18 9.24 13.36
C GLY A 369 12.49 7.75 13.35
N PHE A 370 11.70 6.91 12.67
CA PHE A 370 12.07 5.51 12.44
C PHE A 370 13.40 5.41 11.69
N VAL A 371 14.28 4.50 12.15
CA VAL A 371 15.57 4.24 11.51
C VAL A 371 15.75 2.73 11.33
N TYR A 372 16.23 2.32 10.16
CA TYR A 372 16.78 1.00 9.90
C TYR A 372 18.10 1.15 9.12
N ARG A 373 19.19 0.61 9.67
CA ARG A 373 20.54 0.74 9.11
C ARG A 373 21.44 -0.44 9.48
N ALA A 374 22.57 -0.55 8.81
CA ALA A 374 23.65 -1.46 9.17
C ALA A 374 24.84 -0.66 9.73
N ASP A 375 25.46 -1.15 10.79
CA ASP A 375 26.62 -0.54 11.43
C ASP A 375 27.79 -1.54 11.48
N ARG A 376 29.02 -1.09 11.20
CA ARG A 376 30.26 -1.82 11.51
C ARG A 376 31.37 -0.84 11.81
N ASP A 377 32.03 -0.99 12.94
CA ASP A 377 33.08 -0.07 13.39
C ASP A 377 32.59 1.40 13.39
N ALA A 378 33.18 2.27 12.56
CA ALA A 378 32.75 3.67 12.38
C ALA A 378 31.82 3.88 11.17
N ASP A 379 31.59 2.83 10.37
CA ASP A 379 30.77 2.89 9.17
C ASP A 379 29.29 2.61 9.49
N SER A 380 28.39 3.34 8.82
CA SER A 380 26.94 3.16 8.91
C SER A 380 26.33 3.26 7.51
N TRP A 381 25.46 2.32 7.17
CA TRP A 381 24.79 2.22 5.87
C TRP A 381 23.27 2.26 6.04
N PRO A 382 22.55 3.18 5.39
CA PRO A 382 21.10 3.28 5.51
C PRO A 382 20.40 2.07 4.88
N VAL A 383 19.11 1.92 5.16
CA VAL A 383 18.18 1.07 4.40
C VAL A 383 18.40 1.18 2.88
N GLY A 384 18.28 0.07 2.15
CA GLY A 384 18.52 -0.03 0.71
C GLY A 384 19.98 -0.30 0.31
N SER A 385 20.93 -0.14 1.25
CA SER A 385 22.35 -0.31 0.98
C SER A 385 22.72 -1.77 0.71
N GLU A 386 23.79 -1.94 -0.07
CA GLU A 386 24.53 -3.20 -0.14
C GLU A 386 25.79 -3.08 0.72
N VAL A 387 25.99 -4.05 1.61
CA VAL A 387 27.07 -4.04 2.60
C VAL A 387 27.84 -5.36 2.58
N PRO A 388 29.16 -5.33 2.83
CA PRO A 388 29.96 -6.54 2.87
C PRO A 388 29.67 -7.33 4.14
N PHE A 389 29.45 -8.64 3.99
CA PHE A 389 29.41 -9.58 5.11
C PHE A 389 30.79 -9.63 5.77
N ALA A 390 30.86 -9.22 7.03
CA ALA A 390 32.08 -9.14 7.81
C ALA A 390 31.76 -9.33 9.30
N GLU A 391 32.76 -9.74 10.08
CA GLU A 391 32.66 -9.82 11.53
C GLU A 391 32.29 -8.46 12.13
N GLY A 392 31.42 -8.46 13.14
CA GLY A 392 30.98 -7.23 13.82
C GLY A 392 29.98 -6.38 13.02
N LEU A 393 29.41 -6.88 11.92
CA LEU A 393 28.32 -6.21 11.21
C LEU A 393 27.01 -6.36 12.00
N HIS A 394 26.38 -5.24 12.35
CA HIS A 394 25.10 -5.20 13.04
C HIS A 394 24.01 -4.60 12.16
N LEU A 395 22.82 -5.19 12.17
CA LEU A 395 21.60 -4.56 11.68
C LEU A 395 20.85 -3.96 12.86
N ARG A 396 20.45 -2.69 12.74
CA ARG A 396 19.78 -1.97 13.82
C ARG A 396 18.54 -1.27 13.32
N ALA A 397 17.47 -1.39 14.09
CA ALA A 397 16.27 -0.60 13.88
C ALA A 397 15.82 0.04 15.18
N GLU A 398 15.27 1.25 15.11
CA GLU A 398 14.63 1.95 16.23
C GLU A 398 13.40 2.70 15.73
N ALA A 399 12.28 2.55 16.43
CA ALA A 399 10.98 3.14 16.13
C ALA A 399 10.55 4.06 17.27
N PRO A 400 9.76 5.12 16.99
CA PRO A 400 9.32 6.06 18.02
C PRO A 400 8.22 5.50 18.94
N LEU A 401 7.79 4.25 18.75
CA LEU A 401 6.77 3.56 19.53
C LEU A 401 7.25 2.17 19.94
N GLU A 402 6.74 1.67 21.06
CA GLU A 402 6.85 0.24 21.36
C GLU A 402 5.98 -0.53 20.36
N CYS A 403 6.59 -1.50 19.70
CA CYS A 403 6.00 -2.21 18.58
C CYS A 403 6.50 -3.65 18.56
N ARG A 404 5.84 -4.48 17.76
CA ARG A 404 6.39 -5.79 17.39
C ARG A 404 7.24 -5.62 16.14
N VAL A 405 8.52 -5.95 16.24
CA VAL A 405 9.49 -5.81 15.15
C VAL A 405 9.90 -7.20 14.67
N LYS A 406 9.84 -7.40 13.36
CA LYS A 406 10.31 -8.62 12.70
C LYS A 406 11.47 -8.29 11.77
N LEU A 407 12.57 -9.03 11.89
CA LEU A 407 13.63 -9.03 10.89
C LEU A 407 13.41 -10.24 9.98
N VAL A 408 13.33 -9.99 8.67
CA VAL A 408 13.10 -11.00 7.63
C VAL A 408 14.36 -11.11 6.79
N ARG A 409 14.93 -12.32 6.68
CA ARG A 409 16.05 -12.65 5.81
C ARG A 409 15.59 -13.58 4.70
N ASP A 410 15.74 -13.18 3.45
CA ASP A 410 15.40 -13.99 2.27
C ASP A 410 13.96 -14.57 2.35
N GLY A 411 13.01 -13.77 2.84
CA GLY A 411 11.61 -14.17 3.04
C GLY A 411 11.32 -14.99 4.29
N GLN A 412 12.30 -15.23 5.17
CA GLN A 412 12.12 -15.95 6.43
C GLN A 412 12.33 -15.04 7.64
N VAL A 413 11.41 -15.07 8.60
CA VAL A 413 11.57 -14.33 9.87
C VAL A 413 12.72 -14.93 10.67
N VAL A 414 13.73 -14.12 10.98
CA VAL A 414 14.91 -14.51 11.79
C VAL A 414 14.96 -13.83 13.16
N LEU A 415 14.15 -12.79 13.36
CA LEU A 415 13.90 -12.14 14.65
C LEU A 415 12.42 -11.75 14.72
N ASP A 416 11.79 -11.96 15.86
CA ASP A 416 10.43 -11.48 16.16
C ASP A 416 10.37 -11.12 17.65
N GLN A 417 10.26 -9.83 17.96
CA GLN A 417 10.27 -9.35 19.34
C GLN A 417 9.39 -8.11 19.52
N ILE A 418 9.05 -7.82 20.78
CA ILE A 418 8.38 -6.58 21.17
C ILE A 418 9.40 -5.64 21.80
N GLY A 419 9.40 -4.39 21.38
CA GLY A 419 10.27 -3.33 21.90
C GLY A 419 10.22 -2.10 21.02
N THR A 420 11.12 -1.15 21.23
CA THR A 420 11.25 0.04 20.37
C THR A 420 12.22 -0.17 19.21
N GLY A 421 12.78 -1.37 19.04
CA GLY A 421 13.85 -1.63 18.09
C GLY A 421 14.57 -2.96 18.31
N PHE A 422 15.68 -3.16 17.62
CA PHE A 422 16.60 -4.28 17.82
C PHE A 422 18.05 -3.92 17.46
N ASP A 423 18.98 -4.72 17.96
CA ASP A 423 20.38 -4.76 17.50
C ASP A 423 20.74 -6.22 17.20
N PHE A 424 21.00 -6.54 15.93
CA PHE A 424 21.17 -7.90 15.44
C PHE A 424 22.56 -8.08 14.82
N LEU A 425 23.41 -8.91 15.46
CA LEU A 425 24.70 -9.30 14.92
C LEU A 425 24.49 -10.24 13.72
N VAL A 426 24.98 -9.84 12.54
CA VAL A 426 24.81 -10.62 11.32
C VAL A 426 25.80 -11.79 11.30
N ASP A 427 25.25 -13.01 11.24
CA ASP A 427 26.03 -14.25 11.15
C ASP A 427 25.99 -14.92 9.78
N THR A 428 25.09 -14.46 8.90
CA THR A 428 24.82 -15.06 7.60
C THR A 428 24.58 -13.97 6.54
N PRO A 429 25.16 -14.06 5.33
CA PRO A 429 24.77 -13.21 4.21
C PRO A 429 23.29 -13.41 3.84
N GLY A 430 22.67 -12.40 3.23
CA GLY A 430 21.28 -12.46 2.82
C GLY A 430 20.68 -11.08 2.58
N VAL A 431 19.40 -11.06 2.20
CA VAL A 431 18.61 -9.85 2.01
C VAL A 431 17.73 -9.64 3.24
N TYR A 432 17.98 -8.55 3.98
CA TYR A 432 17.35 -8.30 5.28
C TYR A 432 16.39 -7.13 5.24
N ARG A 433 15.08 -7.35 5.42
CA ARG A 433 14.08 -6.27 5.60
C ARG A 433 13.41 -6.34 6.97
N VAL A 434 12.81 -5.23 7.37
CA VAL A 434 12.11 -5.10 8.65
C VAL A 434 10.62 -4.91 8.43
N GLU A 435 9.82 -5.54 9.28
CA GLU A 435 8.41 -5.22 9.47
C GLU A 435 8.20 -4.69 10.88
N VAL A 436 7.41 -3.63 11.00
CA VAL A 436 7.01 -3.06 12.27
C VAL A 436 5.50 -3.12 12.37
N TRP A 437 4.99 -3.63 13.48
CA TRP A 437 3.58 -3.89 13.72
C TRP A 437 3.12 -3.18 14.98
N LEU A 438 1.90 -2.62 14.94
CA LEU A 438 1.23 -1.98 16.07
C LEU A 438 -0.09 -2.70 16.35
N LYS A 439 -0.49 -2.72 17.62
CA LYS A 439 -1.76 -3.31 18.04
C LYS A 439 -2.86 -2.24 18.07
N LEU A 440 -3.87 -2.39 17.22
CA LEU A 440 -5.05 -1.53 17.17
C LEU A 440 -6.27 -2.31 17.63
N ALA A 441 -6.89 -1.89 18.73
CA ALA A 441 -8.11 -2.52 19.26
C ALA A 441 -8.03 -4.05 19.42
N GLY A 442 -6.84 -4.60 19.69
CA GLY A 442 -6.61 -6.05 19.86
C GLY A 442 -6.12 -6.78 18.62
N GLU A 443 -6.10 -6.14 17.45
CA GLU A 443 -5.61 -6.69 16.18
C GLU A 443 -4.19 -6.15 15.88
N ASP A 444 -3.27 -7.01 15.45
CA ASP A 444 -1.94 -6.58 15.00
C ASP A 444 -2.05 -6.07 13.56
N ARG A 445 -1.62 -4.82 13.31
CA ARG A 445 -1.61 -4.20 11.98
C ARG A 445 -0.19 -3.87 11.54
N PRO A 446 0.15 -4.05 10.25
CA PRO A 446 1.43 -3.59 9.75
C PRO A 446 1.46 -2.06 9.83
N TRP A 447 2.56 -1.51 10.31
CA TRP A 447 2.77 -0.07 10.39
C TRP A 447 3.91 0.38 9.46
N ILE A 448 5.04 -0.32 9.44
CA ILE A 448 6.18 -0.01 8.57
C ILE A 448 6.67 -1.28 7.87
N LEU A 449 6.93 -1.18 6.58
CA LEU A 449 7.53 -2.22 5.73
C LEU A 449 8.76 -1.63 5.05
N THR A 450 9.96 -2.11 5.37
CA THR A 450 11.19 -1.48 4.84
C THR A 450 11.65 -2.11 3.53
N ASN A 451 12.38 -1.33 2.73
CA ASN A 451 13.31 -1.93 1.77
C ASN A 451 14.42 -2.71 2.51
N PRO A 452 15.07 -3.67 1.85
CA PRO A 452 16.08 -4.47 2.51
C PRO A 452 17.46 -3.80 2.54
N ILE A 453 18.32 -4.31 3.42
CA ILE A 453 19.77 -4.17 3.34
C ILE A 453 20.33 -5.47 2.76
N TYR A 454 21.15 -5.36 1.72
CA TYR A 454 21.74 -6.49 1.03
C TYR A 454 23.10 -6.82 1.64
N VAL A 455 23.19 -7.89 2.43
CA VAL A 455 24.45 -8.35 3.00
C VAL A 455 25.07 -9.40 2.07
N ARG A 456 26.16 -9.03 1.40
CA ARG A 456 26.80 -9.87 0.37
C ARG A 456 28.20 -10.28 0.79
N ARG A 457 28.62 -11.50 0.44
CA ARG A 457 30.04 -11.87 0.52
C ARG A 457 30.80 -11.01 -0.49
N ARG A 458 32.01 -10.54 -0.14
CA ARG A 458 32.90 -9.97 -1.15
C ARG A 458 33.18 -11.06 -2.19
N GLU A 459 32.93 -10.74 -3.46
CA GLU A 459 33.39 -11.56 -4.59
C GLU A 459 34.92 -11.58 -4.67
#